data_AF-A0A832MF37-F1
#
_entry.id   AF-A0A832MF37-F1
#
_cell.length_a   1.000
_cell.length_b   1.000
_cell.length_c   1.000
_cell.angle_alpha   90.00
_cell.angle_beta   90.00
_cell.angle_gamma   90.00
#
_symmetry.space_group_name_H-M   'P 1'
#
loop_
_entity.id
_entity.type
_entity.pdbx_description
1 polymer ?
#
loop_
_entity_poly.entity_id
_entity_poly.type
_entity_poly.pdbx_seq_one_letter_code
_entity_poly.pdbx_strand_id
1 'polypeptide(L)'
;MTGSGSKLKKVGLIALAGLLLTSAFYSQNSLNKRREALGLTRLEVPKNAPPLVAFTTVVLGGFRGLIANALWVRAMELQDEDKYFEKVQLADWITKLTPHNTTVWIVQAWDMSYNISIKFSDPADRWRWVYRGIQLLRDEALKYNPREVPIYRELAWHFQNKMGHNLDDMHLYYKSIWAGWMQEVLGGGHPNFDELIDPKTPEAAARARRLREEFKMDPAIMKEVDQQYGPLEWRLPESHAIYWAVVGKRNARKKEELIQLRRVIYQSMDLAFKRGRLIENKGGEGFRFGENIDLVEKTNAAYEEAMAEDQEMRDHIARAHKNFLLNAVNYLYVHSRPRDAERWFKIVKEKYPKDYPENMTLDEYVLSRFGEDLGETDMNRTISNIYGALEQSYLNLIDGETDTYNGYQALARTIWARYQSKIVGGPSEKRVGLRPLSEMRDDVLRRLLDPQTGLRPEAAAILRSQLGDQIPAPLTNAPPASSASPASTAPGTGQ
;
A
#
# COMPACT_ATOMS: atom_id res chain seq x y z
N MET A 1 12.50 -16.27 -79.46
CA MET A 1 11.11 -16.68 -79.15
C MET A 1 11.00 -17.21 -77.72
N THR A 2 10.99 -16.35 -76.70
CA THR A 2 10.89 -16.79 -75.27
C THR A 2 9.92 -15.96 -74.40
N GLY A 3 9.25 -14.94 -74.97
CA GLY A 3 8.40 -14.02 -74.19
C GLY A 3 6.92 -14.44 -73.99
N SER A 4 6.38 -15.33 -74.83
CA SER A 4 4.93 -15.63 -74.85
C SER A 4 4.49 -16.56 -73.72
N GLY A 5 5.26 -17.63 -73.44
CA GLY A 5 4.93 -18.60 -72.38
C GLY A 5 5.00 -18.03 -70.96
N SER A 6 5.82 -17.01 -70.72
CA SER A 6 5.90 -16.30 -69.42
C SER A 6 4.67 -15.43 -69.16
N LYS A 7 4.14 -14.75 -70.18
CA LYS A 7 2.93 -13.93 -70.05
C LYS A 7 1.68 -14.79 -69.82
N LEU A 8 1.54 -15.91 -70.56
CA LEU A 8 0.43 -16.85 -70.37
C LEU A 8 0.42 -17.49 -68.97
N LYS A 9 1.59 -17.87 -68.44
CA LYS A 9 1.71 -18.36 -67.06
C LYS A 9 1.33 -17.30 -66.03
N LYS A 10 1.77 -16.05 -66.19
CA LYS A 10 1.39 -14.94 -65.30
C LYS A 10 -0.12 -14.67 -65.33
N VAL A 11 -0.74 -14.66 -66.51
CA VAL A 11 -2.19 -14.49 -66.65
C VAL A 11 -2.94 -15.65 -65.99
N GLY A 12 -2.48 -16.89 -66.20
CA GLY A 12 -3.06 -18.07 -65.54
C GLY A 12 -2.96 -18.02 -64.02
N LEU A 13 -1.83 -17.58 -63.46
CA LEU A 13 -1.65 -17.41 -62.01
C LEU A 13 -2.53 -16.30 -61.44
N ILE A 14 -2.70 -15.17 -62.16
CA ILE A 14 -3.59 -14.09 -61.73
C ILE A 14 -5.05 -14.56 -61.76
N ALA A 15 -5.47 -15.27 -62.81
CA ALA A 15 -6.81 -15.83 -62.91
C ALA A 15 -7.07 -16.85 -61.78
N LEU A 16 -6.11 -17.73 -61.50
CA LEU A 16 -6.19 -18.68 -60.40
C LEU A 16 -6.27 -17.97 -59.03
N ALA A 17 -5.45 -16.94 -58.81
CA ALA A 17 -5.51 -16.14 -57.59
C ALA A 17 -6.88 -15.45 -57.44
N GLY A 18 -7.42 -14.87 -58.51
CA GLY A 18 -8.76 -14.29 -58.52
C GLY A 18 -9.85 -15.31 -58.18
N LEU A 19 -9.75 -16.52 -58.74
CA LEU A 19 -10.70 -17.61 -58.50
C LEU A 19 -10.62 -18.16 -57.07
N LEU A 20 -9.41 -18.31 -56.52
CA LEU A 20 -9.20 -18.71 -55.13
C LEU A 20 -9.71 -17.64 -54.15
N LEU A 21 -9.45 -16.36 -54.42
CA LEU A 21 -9.94 -15.25 -53.58
C LEU A 21 -11.46 -15.14 -53.60
N THR A 22 -12.10 -15.29 -54.77
CA THR A 22 -13.57 -15.29 -54.87
C THR A 22 -14.18 -16.51 -54.19
N SER A 23 -13.60 -17.70 -54.38
CA SER A 23 -14.04 -18.91 -53.68
C SER A 23 -13.91 -18.79 -52.15
N ALA A 24 -12.77 -18.25 -51.68
CA ALA A 24 -12.55 -17.96 -50.27
C ALA A 24 -13.57 -16.95 -49.73
N PHE A 25 -13.90 -15.90 -50.49
CA PHE A 25 -14.90 -14.90 -50.11
C PHE A 25 -16.29 -15.52 -49.90
N TYR A 26 -16.77 -16.32 -50.86
CA TYR A 26 -18.07 -16.99 -50.74
C TYR A 26 -18.09 -18.03 -49.61
N SER A 27 -17.01 -18.81 -49.46
CA SER A 27 -16.88 -19.81 -48.41
C SER A 27 -16.85 -19.15 -47.02
N GLN A 28 -16.09 -18.06 -46.87
CA GLN A 28 -16.03 -17.28 -45.63
C GLN A 28 -17.40 -16.67 -45.28
N ASN A 29 -18.13 -16.14 -46.26
CA ASN A 29 -19.47 -15.58 -46.02
C ASN A 29 -20.45 -16.66 -45.55
N SER A 30 -20.42 -17.85 -46.16
CA SER A 30 -21.23 -19.00 -45.72
C SER A 30 -20.87 -19.47 -44.32
N LEU A 31 -19.56 -19.59 -44.02
CA LEU A 31 -19.07 -19.96 -42.69
C LEU A 31 -19.44 -18.94 -41.62
N ASN A 32 -19.36 -17.64 -41.93
CA ASN A 32 -19.75 -16.58 -40.99
C ASN A 32 -21.25 -16.66 -40.64
N LYS A 33 -22.13 -16.81 -41.65
CA LYS A 33 -23.58 -17.01 -41.43
C LYS A 33 -23.88 -18.25 -40.58
N ARG A 34 -23.14 -19.35 -40.82
CA ARG A 34 -23.29 -20.58 -40.01
C ARG A 34 -22.79 -20.39 -38.58
N ARG A 35 -21.68 -19.67 -38.38
CA ARG A 35 -21.18 -19.36 -37.03
C ARG A 35 -22.19 -18.51 -36.25
N GLU A 36 -22.82 -17.54 -36.92
CA GLU A 36 -23.88 -16.69 -36.36
C GLU A 36 -25.09 -17.53 -35.95
N ALA A 37 -25.61 -18.35 -36.87
CA ALA A 37 -26.75 -19.24 -36.60
C ALA A 37 -26.50 -20.26 -35.47
N LEU A 38 -25.25 -20.70 -35.31
CA LEU A 38 -24.85 -21.67 -34.27
C LEU A 38 -24.37 -21.00 -32.96
N GLY A 39 -24.37 -19.67 -32.88
CA GLY A 39 -23.81 -18.96 -31.72
C GLY A 39 -22.32 -19.20 -31.49
N LEU A 40 -21.59 -19.66 -32.51
CA LEU A 40 -20.15 -19.96 -32.46
C LEU A 40 -19.30 -18.71 -32.69
N THR A 41 -19.90 -17.62 -33.17
CA THR A 41 -19.23 -16.32 -33.26
C THR A 41 -19.15 -15.69 -31.87
N ARG A 42 -17.99 -15.82 -31.22
CA ARG A 42 -17.69 -15.05 -30.00
C ARG A 42 -17.65 -13.53 -30.24
N LEU A 43 -17.54 -13.11 -31.50
CA LEU A 43 -17.44 -11.72 -31.94
C LEU A 43 -18.31 -11.51 -33.19
N GLU A 44 -19.55 -11.06 -33.01
CA GLU A 44 -20.07 -10.11 -33.99
C GLU A 44 -19.22 -8.85 -33.83
N VAL A 45 -18.54 -8.39 -34.89
CA VAL A 45 -17.96 -7.03 -34.88
C VAL A 45 -19.17 -6.11 -34.73
N PRO A 46 -19.33 -5.38 -33.60
CA PRO A 46 -20.50 -4.52 -33.44
C PRO A 46 -20.59 -3.60 -34.65
N LYS A 47 -21.79 -3.28 -35.15
CA LYS A 47 -21.93 -2.31 -36.26
C LYS A 47 -21.23 -0.97 -35.99
N ASN A 48 -21.00 -0.66 -34.71
CA ASN A 48 -20.25 0.50 -34.21
C ASN A 48 -18.90 0.13 -33.56
N ALA A 49 -18.28 -1.00 -33.95
CA ALA A 49 -16.94 -1.31 -33.48
C ALA A 49 -16.01 -0.14 -33.84
N PRO A 50 -15.08 0.24 -32.94
CA PRO A 50 -14.08 1.24 -33.29
C PRO A 50 -13.45 0.87 -34.64
N PRO A 51 -13.25 1.81 -35.59
CA PRO A 51 -12.75 1.51 -36.93
C PRO A 51 -11.49 0.65 -36.94
N LEU A 52 -10.67 0.79 -35.91
CA LEU A 52 -9.47 0.01 -35.69
C LEU A 52 -9.73 -1.48 -35.42
N VAL A 53 -10.77 -1.83 -34.65
CA VAL A 53 -11.16 -3.21 -34.37
C VAL A 53 -11.72 -3.88 -35.62
N ALA A 54 -12.50 -3.14 -36.41
CA ALA A 54 -12.98 -3.60 -37.71
C ALA A 54 -11.80 -3.84 -38.68
N PHE A 55 -10.84 -2.91 -38.73
CA PHE A 55 -9.64 -3.04 -39.55
C PHE A 55 -8.78 -4.25 -39.13
N THR A 56 -8.44 -4.38 -37.85
CA THR A 56 -7.56 -5.48 -37.38
C THR A 56 -8.21 -6.85 -37.44
N THR A 57 -9.54 -6.93 -37.28
CA THR A 57 -10.27 -8.21 -37.23
C THR A 57 -10.75 -8.67 -38.61
N VAL A 58 -11.18 -7.75 -39.47
CA VAL A 58 -11.79 -8.06 -40.78
C VAL A 58 -10.78 -8.00 -41.92
N VAL A 59 -9.86 -7.02 -41.93
CA VAL A 59 -8.93 -6.79 -43.05
C VAL A 59 -7.69 -7.66 -42.93
N LEU A 60 -7.12 -7.80 -41.72
CA LEU A 60 -5.87 -8.55 -41.52
C LEU A 60 -6.08 -10.05 -41.32
N GLY A 61 -7.28 -10.49 -40.92
CA GLY A 61 -7.63 -11.91 -40.77
C GLY A 61 -6.57 -12.70 -39.99
N GLY A 62 -6.02 -13.76 -40.59
CA GLY A 62 -4.96 -14.59 -40.00
C GLY A 62 -3.58 -13.93 -39.92
N PHE A 63 -3.32 -12.87 -40.71
CA PHE A 63 -2.04 -12.15 -40.69
C PHE A 63 -1.83 -11.30 -39.45
N ARG A 64 -2.89 -10.99 -38.68
CA ARG A 64 -2.80 -10.19 -37.45
C ARG A 64 -1.75 -10.75 -36.46
N GLY A 65 -1.64 -12.07 -36.35
CA GLY A 65 -0.66 -12.71 -35.47
C GLY A 65 0.78 -12.54 -35.95
N LEU A 66 0.99 -12.64 -37.27
CA LEU A 66 2.32 -12.40 -37.87
C LEU A 66 2.76 -10.95 -37.70
N ILE A 67 1.84 -10.00 -37.91
CA ILE A 67 2.10 -8.57 -37.71
C ILE A 67 2.39 -8.30 -36.23
N ALA A 68 1.59 -8.85 -35.31
CA ALA A 68 1.84 -8.70 -33.88
C ALA A 68 3.22 -9.24 -33.48
N ASN A 69 3.64 -10.39 -34.00
CA ASN A 69 4.97 -10.94 -33.74
C ASN A 69 6.09 -10.05 -34.29
N ALA A 70 5.94 -9.51 -35.50
CA ALA A 70 6.93 -8.58 -36.07
C ALA A 70 7.04 -7.29 -35.24
N LEU A 71 5.91 -6.76 -34.77
CA LEU A 71 5.87 -5.61 -33.88
C LEU A 71 6.51 -5.91 -32.52
N TRP A 72 6.33 -7.12 -31.98
CA TRP A 72 7.02 -7.56 -30.76
C TRP A 72 8.53 -7.56 -30.93
N VAL A 73 9.05 -8.12 -32.02
CA VAL A 73 10.50 -8.11 -32.32
C VAL A 73 11.00 -6.67 -32.37
N ARG A 74 10.31 -5.78 -33.10
CA ARG A 74 10.71 -4.38 -33.16
C ARG A 74 10.61 -3.66 -31.81
N ALA A 75 9.61 -3.98 -30.99
CA ALA A 75 9.46 -3.41 -29.65
C ALA A 75 10.60 -3.84 -28.71
N MET A 76 11.11 -5.06 -28.87
CA MET A 76 12.30 -5.52 -28.14
C MET A 76 13.56 -4.79 -28.61
N GLU A 77 13.77 -4.63 -29.91
CA GLU A 77 14.90 -3.83 -30.43
C GLU A 77 14.86 -2.39 -29.91
N LEU A 78 13.69 -1.74 -29.92
CA LEU A 78 13.52 -0.39 -29.37
C LEU A 78 13.79 -0.34 -27.86
N GLN A 79 13.49 -1.41 -27.12
CA GLN A 79 13.84 -1.50 -25.70
C GLN A 79 15.36 -1.54 -25.50
N ASP A 80 16.07 -2.35 -26.30
CA ASP A 80 17.54 -2.44 -26.24
C ASP A 80 18.22 -1.14 -26.70
N GLU A 81 17.56 -0.37 -27.57
CA GLU A 81 17.97 0.96 -28.03
C GLU A 81 17.58 2.11 -27.06
N ASP A 82 16.99 1.82 -25.89
CA ASP A 82 16.42 2.80 -24.94
C ASP A 82 15.34 3.75 -25.52
N LYS A 83 14.70 3.36 -26.63
CA LYS A 83 13.64 4.13 -27.32
C LYS A 83 12.25 3.79 -26.80
N TYR A 84 12.02 4.13 -25.53
CA TYR A 84 10.82 3.72 -24.79
C TYR A 84 9.51 4.35 -25.31
N PHE A 85 9.54 5.60 -25.78
CA PHE A 85 8.35 6.29 -26.27
C PHE A 85 7.83 5.68 -27.58
N GLU A 86 8.74 5.34 -28.49
CA GLU A 86 8.43 4.64 -29.74
C GLU A 86 7.96 3.22 -29.46
N LYS A 87 8.60 2.51 -28.53
CA LYS A 87 8.19 1.17 -28.10
C LYS A 87 6.74 1.15 -27.63
N VAL A 88 6.33 2.12 -26.83
CA VAL A 88 4.97 2.17 -26.28
C VAL A 88 3.90 2.45 -27.34
N GLN A 89 4.26 3.11 -28.44
CA GLN A 89 3.37 3.19 -29.60
C GLN A 89 3.17 1.80 -30.24
N LEU A 90 4.21 0.97 -30.31
CA LEU A 90 4.07 -0.40 -30.80
C LEU A 90 3.28 -1.28 -29.83
N ALA A 91 3.47 -1.11 -28.52
CA ALA A 91 2.69 -1.80 -27.49
C ALA A 91 1.17 -1.60 -27.69
N ASP A 92 0.76 -0.38 -27.98
CA ASP A 92 -0.64 -0.05 -28.31
C ASP A 92 -1.13 -0.83 -29.54
N TRP A 93 -0.36 -0.84 -30.64
CA TRP A 93 -0.71 -1.65 -31.82
C TRP A 93 -0.80 -3.14 -31.53
N ILE A 94 0.14 -3.69 -30.78
CA ILE A 94 0.18 -5.11 -30.42
C ILE A 94 -1.08 -5.51 -29.64
N THR A 95 -1.47 -4.70 -28.64
CA THR A 95 -2.68 -4.95 -27.84
C THR A 95 -3.95 -4.89 -28.72
N LYS A 96 -4.04 -3.94 -29.64
CA LYS A 96 -5.17 -3.80 -30.59
C LYS A 96 -5.23 -4.87 -31.67
N LEU A 97 -4.12 -5.49 -32.02
CA LEU A 97 -4.06 -6.64 -32.95
C LEU A 97 -4.48 -7.94 -32.28
N THR A 98 -4.33 -8.03 -30.96
CA THR A 98 -4.63 -9.24 -30.16
C THR A 98 -5.46 -8.92 -28.91
N PRO A 99 -6.61 -8.23 -29.04
CA PRO A 99 -7.29 -7.59 -27.91
C PRO A 99 -7.81 -8.55 -26.84
N HIS A 100 -8.04 -9.82 -27.18
CA HIS A 100 -8.50 -10.85 -26.25
C HIS A 100 -7.39 -11.75 -25.69
N ASN A 101 -6.12 -11.47 -26.02
CA ASN A 101 -4.99 -12.13 -25.40
C ASN A 101 -4.59 -11.34 -24.15
N THR A 102 -5.07 -11.77 -22.98
CA THR A 102 -4.84 -11.09 -21.69
C THR A 102 -3.35 -10.92 -21.38
N THR A 103 -2.52 -11.91 -21.73
CA THR A 103 -1.07 -11.87 -21.53
C THR A 103 -0.42 -10.67 -22.19
N VAL A 104 -0.89 -10.27 -23.38
CA VAL A 104 -0.32 -9.11 -24.10
C VAL A 104 -0.52 -7.83 -23.30
N TRP A 105 -1.72 -7.62 -22.76
CA TRP A 105 -2.01 -6.45 -21.91
C TRP A 105 -1.18 -6.46 -20.63
N ILE A 106 -1.09 -7.62 -19.97
CA ILE A 106 -0.34 -7.80 -18.72
C ILE A 106 1.15 -7.52 -18.94
N VAL A 107 1.76 -8.10 -19.97
CA VAL A 107 3.19 -7.90 -20.25
C VAL A 107 3.48 -6.44 -20.59
N GLN A 108 2.64 -5.79 -21.41
CA GLN A 108 2.86 -4.39 -21.76
C GLN A 108 2.68 -3.45 -20.55
N ALA A 109 1.71 -3.70 -19.68
CA ALA A 109 1.52 -2.91 -18.46
C ALA A 109 2.66 -3.12 -17.45
N TRP A 110 3.09 -4.38 -17.30
CA TRP A 110 4.25 -4.73 -16.47
C TRP A 110 5.51 -4.05 -16.98
N ASP A 111 5.74 -4.11 -18.29
CA ASP A 111 6.93 -3.54 -18.90
C ASP A 111 6.99 -2.02 -18.71
N MET A 112 5.88 -1.30 -18.90
CA MET A 112 5.80 0.13 -18.57
C MET A 112 6.08 0.39 -17.09
N SER A 113 5.42 -0.33 -16.19
CA SER A 113 5.43 -0.02 -14.76
C SER A 113 6.68 -0.51 -14.03
N TYR A 114 7.36 -1.56 -14.51
CA TYR A 114 8.48 -2.19 -13.81
C TYR A 114 9.80 -2.09 -14.57
N ASN A 115 9.79 -2.28 -15.90
CA ASN A 115 11.03 -2.33 -16.67
C ASN A 115 11.45 -0.95 -17.18
N ILE A 116 10.49 -0.21 -17.74
CA ILE A 116 10.71 1.13 -18.32
C ILE A 116 10.79 2.16 -17.21
N SER A 117 9.87 2.16 -16.24
CA SER A 117 9.81 3.20 -15.21
C SER A 117 11.14 3.37 -14.47
N ILE A 118 11.84 2.28 -14.16
CA ILE A 118 13.11 2.32 -13.39
C ILE A 118 14.30 2.90 -14.17
N LYS A 119 14.14 3.12 -15.49
CA LYS A 119 15.17 3.69 -16.36
C LYS A 119 15.25 5.22 -16.29
N PHE A 120 14.20 5.85 -15.76
CA PHE A 120 14.15 7.29 -15.53
C PHE A 120 14.64 7.59 -14.13
N SER A 121 15.32 8.70 -13.86
CA SER A 121 15.73 9.09 -12.50
C SER A 121 14.72 10.04 -11.84
N ASP A 122 14.01 10.83 -12.63
CA ASP A 122 13.00 11.76 -12.16
C ASP A 122 11.72 11.03 -11.67
N PRO A 123 11.29 11.21 -10.41
CA PRO A 123 10.09 10.57 -9.88
C PRO A 123 8.82 10.87 -10.68
N ALA A 124 8.70 12.06 -11.27
CA ALA A 124 7.51 12.43 -12.05
C ALA A 124 7.43 11.65 -13.36
N ASP A 125 8.55 11.51 -14.08
CA ASP A 125 8.61 10.66 -15.28
C ASP A 125 8.40 9.18 -14.95
N ARG A 126 8.95 8.67 -13.84
CA ARG A 126 8.65 7.30 -13.37
C ARG A 126 7.15 7.11 -13.13
N TRP A 127 6.53 8.04 -12.42
CA TRP A 127 5.11 7.98 -12.09
C TRP A 127 4.24 7.94 -13.34
N ARG A 128 4.58 8.73 -14.37
CA ARG A 128 3.88 8.68 -15.66
C ARG A 128 3.86 7.25 -16.19
N TRP A 129 5.01 6.57 -16.26
CA TRP A 129 5.06 5.17 -16.74
C TRP A 129 4.26 4.19 -15.88
N VAL A 130 4.38 4.28 -14.55
CA VAL A 130 3.60 3.44 -13.62
C VAL A 130 2.10 3.64 -13.80
N TYR A 131 1.66 4.90 -13.84
CA TYR A 131 0.25 5.21 -14.02
C TYR A 131 -0.25 4.81 -15.42
N ARG A 132 0.57 4.93 -16.48
CA ARG A 132 0.21 4.44 -17.82
C ARG A 132 0.00 2.93 -17.85
N GLY A 133 0.80 2.13 -17.14
CA GLY A 133 0.56 0.69 -17.02
C GLY A 133 -0.76 0.35 -16.31
N ILE A 134 -1.08 1.09 -15.23
CA ILE A 134 -2.39 0.99 -14.54
C ILE A 134 -3.54 1.34 -15.49
N GLN A 135 -3.43 2.44 -16.22
CA GLN A 135 -4.42 2.87 -17.22
C GLN A 135 -4.57 1.83 -18.34
N LEU A 136 -3.47 1.22 -18.81
CA LEU A 136 -3.53 0.20 -19.86
C LEU A 136 -4.38 -1.00 -19.41
N LEU A 137 -4.25 -1.46 -18.17
CA LEU A 137 -5.06 -2.54 -17.63
C LEU A 137 -6.50 -2.10 -17.37
N ARG A 138 -6.66 -1.01 -16.61
CA ARG A 138 -7.95 -0.54 -16.10
C ARG A 138 -8.84 0.06 -17.19
N ASP A 139 -8.27 0.91 -18.03
CA ASP A 139 -9.01 1.74 -18.98
C ASP A 139 -9.11 1.07 -20.35
N GLU A 140 -8.15 0.24 -20.76
CA GLU A 140 -8.17 -0.40 -22.08
C GLU A 140 -8.41 -1.91 -22.00
N ALA A 141 -7.59 -2.67 -21.26
CA ALA A 141 -7.67 -4.12 -21.27
C ALA A 141 -9.05 -4.64 -20.79
N LEU A 142 -9.62 -4.04 -19.74
CA LEU A 142 -10.94 -4.40 -19.22
C LEU A 142 -12.10 -4.08 -20.18
N LYS A 143 -11.95 -3.16 -21.15
CA LYS A 143 -12.96 -2.94 -22.19
C LYS A 143 -13.13 -4.17 -23.08
N TYR A 144 -12.01 -4.81 -23.43
CA TYR A 144 -11.99 -6.00 -24.29
C TYR A 144 -12.13 -7.31 -23.49
N ASN A 145 -11.73 -7.30 -22.21
CA ASN A 145 -11.61 -8.48 -21.37
C ASN A 145 -12.32 -8.30 -20.00
N PRO A 146 -13.60 -7.89 -19.95
CA PRO A 146 -14.26 -7.50 -18.69
C PRO A 146 -14.48 -8.66 -17.70
N ARG A 147 -14.26 -9.91 -18.12
CA ARG A 147 -14.45 -11.11 -17.29
C ARG A 147 -13.16 -11.88 -17.04
N GLU A 148 -12.02 -11.35 -17.49
CA GLU A 148 -10.75 -12.04 -17.40
C GLU A 148 -10.05 -11.68 -16.08
N VAL A 149 -10.13 -12.62 -15.12
CA VAL A 149 -9.53 -12.48 -13.78
C VAL A 149 -8.05 -12.08 -13.79
N PRO A 150 -7.18 -12.58 -14.69
CA PRO A 150 -5.77 -12.19 -14.69
C PRO A 150 -5.54 -10.68 -14.79
N ILE A 151 -6.40 -9.94 -15.51
CA ILE A 151 -6.31 -8.48 -15.62
C ILE A 151 -6.59 -7.80 -14.28
N TYR A 152 -7.65 -8.23 -13.58
CA TYR A 152 -8.01 -7.72 -12.25
C TYR A 152 -6.92 -8.00 -11.21
N ARG A 153 -6.38 -9.23 -11.22
CA ARG A 153 -5.27 -9.61 -10.33
C ARG A 153 -4.04 -8.74 -10.60
N GLU A 154 -3.71 -8.51 -11.87
CA GLU A 154 -2.53 -7.71 -12.24
C GLU A 154 -2.70 -6.23 -11.90
N LEU A 155 -3.90 -5.68 -12.13
CA LEU A 155 -4.23 -4.32 -11.74
C LEU A 155 -4.11 -4.14 -10.22
N ALA A 156 -4.65 -5.08 -9.45
CA ALA A 156 -4.53 -5.07 -7.99
C ALA A 156 -3.07 -5.24 -7.53
N TRP A 157 -2.27 -6.03 -8.25
CA TRP A 157 -0.83 -6.18 -8.01
C TRP A 157 -0.06 -4.88 -8.23
N HIS A 158 -0.41 -4.05 -9.24
CA HIS A 158 0.22 -2.73 -9.42
C HIS A 158 -0.05 -1.81 -8.23
N PHE A 159 -1.28 -1.77 -7.72
CA PHE A 159 -1.59 -1.00 -6.51
C PHE A 159 -0.89 -1.56 -5.26
N GLN A 160 -0.91 -2.87 -5.07
CA GLN A 160 -0.31 -3.51 -3.89
C GLN A 160 1.21 -3.47 -3.90
N ASN A 161 1.84 -3.94 -4.97
CA ASN A 161 3.27 -4.19 -5.07
C ASN A 161 4.06 -2.97 -5.57
N LYS A 162 3.67 -2.40 -6.71
CA LYS A 162 4.41 -1.28 -7.30
C LYS A 162 4.23 0.01 -6.49
N MET A 163 2.99 0.35 -6.16
CA MET A 163 2.67 1.59 -5.43
C MET A 163 2.66 1.38 -3.92
N GLY A 164 2.02 0.32 -3.44
CA GLY A 164 1.81 0.03 -2.03
C GLY A 164 3.12 -0.32 -1.34
N HIS A 165 3.77 -1.43 -1.68
CA HIS A 165 5.01 -1.87 -1.01
C HIS A 165 6.15 -0.83 -1.07
N ASN A 166 7.23 -1.13 -0.35
CA ASN A 166 8.44 -0.31 -0.26
C ASN A 166 9.59 -0.84 -1.15
N LEU A 167 9.25 -1.55 -2.24
CA LEU A 167 10.23 -2.20 -3.12
C LEU A 167 10.74 -1.28 -4.25
N ASP A 168 9.94 -0.27 -4.63
CA ASP A 168 10.36 0.77 -5.56
C ASP A 168 10.88 1.97 -4.78
N ASP A 169 12.06 2.49 -5.12
CA ASP A 169 12.69 3.61 -4.44
C ASP A 169 11.85 4.91 -4.47
N MET A 170 10.94 5.07 -5.44
CA MET A 170 10.04 6.22 -5.55
C MET A 170 8.61 5.92 -5.07
N HIS A 171 8.40 4.82 -4.34
CA HIS A 171 7.07 4.44 -3.86
C HIS A 171 6.36 5.53 -3.04
N LEU A 172 7.10 6.37 -2.29
CA LEU A 172 6.51 7.46 -1.49
C LEU A 172 5.96 8.56 -2.39
N TYR A 173 6.65 8.86 -3.50
CA TYR A 173 6.18 9.80 -4.50
C TYR A 173 4.89 9.32 -5.18
N TYR A 174 4.80 8.04 -5.53
CA TYR A 174 3.57 7.48 -6.12
C TYR A 174 2.39 7.57 -5.14
N LYS A 175 2.63 7.24 -3.86
CA LYS A 175 1.61 7.34 -2.81
C LYS A 175 1.17 8.79 -2.59
N SER A 176 2.08 9.76 -2.61
CA SER A 176 1.73 11.17 -2.36
C SER A 176 0.87 11.76 -3.50
N ILE A 177 1.25 11.51 -4.76
CA ILE A 177 0.44 11.94 -5.92
C ILE A 177 -0.93 11.27 -5.89
N TRP A 178 -0.97 9.96 -5.67
CA TRP A 178 -2.24 9.21 -5.61
C TRP A 178 -3.14 9.69 -4.48
N ALA A 179 -2.58 9.90 -3.28
CA ALA A 179 -3.33 10.40 -2.14
C ALA A 179 -3.89 11.81 -2.40
N GLY A 180 -3.14 12.67 -3.10
CA GLY A 180 -3.63 13.98 -3.54
C GLY A 180 -4.83 13.88 -4.47
N TRP A 181 -4.74 13.05 -5.52
CA TRP A 181 -5.86 12.82 -6.44
C TRP A 181 -7.09 12.25 -5.73
N MET A 182 -6.89 11.30 -4.82
CA MET A 182 -7.99 10.72 -4.04
C MET A 182 -8.56 11.73 -3.04
N GLN A 183 -7.75 12.58 -2.42
CA GLN A 183 -8.23 13.65 -1.55
C GLN A 183 -9.18 14.60 -2.27
N GLU A 184 -8.87 14.99 -3.52
CA GLU A 184 -9.73 15.85 -4.33
C GLU A 184 -11.09 15.19 -4.66
N VAL A 185 -11.07 13.89 -4.96
CA VAL A 185 -12.26 13.17 -5.41
C VAL A 185 -13.12 12.66 -4.25
N LEU A 186 -12.49 12.27 -3.14
CA LEU A 186 -13.14 11.61 -2.00
C LEU A 186 -13.38 12.54 -0.82
N GLY A 187 -12.71 13.70 -0.76
CA GLY A 187 -12.80 14.65 0.35
C GLY A 187 -12.10 14.21 1.63
N GLY A 188 -11.51 13.01 1.67
CA GLY A 188 -10.80 12.45 2.82
C GLY A 188 -10.54 10.96 2.66
N GLY A 189 -10.03 10.33 3.72
CA GLY A 189 -9.71 8.90 3.71
C GLY A 189 -10.91 7.97 3.80
N HIS A 190 -11.99 8.42 4.43
CA HIS A 190 -13.27 7.73 4.48
C HIS A 190 -14.32 8.59 3.76
N PRO A 191 -14.57 8.35 2.46
CA PRO A 191 -15.51 9.17 1.70
C PRO A 191 -16.95 8.99 2.19
N ASN A 192 -17.77 10.02 1.98
CA ASN A 192 -19.22 9.87 2.06
C ASN A 192 -19.71 9.09 0.83
N PHE A 193 -19.80 7.77 0.96
CA PHE A 193 -20.21 6.89 -0.14
C PHE A 193 -21.62 7.21 -0.66
N ASP A 194 -22.56 7.55 0.23
CA ASP A 194 -23.95 7.84 -0.17
C ASP A 194 -24.03 9.08 -1.05
N GLU A 195 -23.24 10.12 -0.76
CA GLU A 195 -23.13 11.30 -1.61
C GLU A 195 -22.48 10.98 -2.97
N LEU A 196 -21.48 10.10 -3.03
CA LEU A 196 -20.86 9.69 -4.30
C LEU A 196 -21.79 8.80 -5.15
N ILE A 197 -22.61 7.98 -4.51
CA ILE A 197 -23.61 7.13 -5.17
C ILE A 197 -24.73 8.00 -5.75
N ASP A 198 -25.29 8.91 -4.96
CA ASP A 198 -26.43 9.77 -5.31
C ASP A 198 -26.12 11.26 -5.01
N PRO A 199 -25.33 11.92 -5.86
CA PRO A 199 -24.85 13.28 -5.61
C PRO A 199 -25.98 14.31 -5.70
N LYS A 200 -26.08 15.16 -4.67
CA LYS A 200 -27.12 16.21 -4.58
C LYS A 200 -26.65 17.60 -4.99
N THR A 201 -25.34 17.80 -5.13
CA THR A 201 -24.74 19.08 -5.54
C THR A 201 -23.94 18.95 -6.84
N PRO A 202 -23.76 20.04 -7.61
CA PRO A 202 -22.90 20.02 -8.81
C PRO A 202 -21.48 19.56 -8.51
N GLU A 203 -20.92 19.95 -7.36
CA GLU A 203 -19.57 19.59 -6.92
C GLU A 203 -19.48 18.09 -6.62
N ALA A 204 -20.44 17.54 -5.88
CA ALA A 204 -20.51 16.10 -5.62
C ALA A 204 -20.70 15.31 -6.93
N ALA A 205 -21.53 15.81 -7.85
CA ALA A 205 -21.74 15.19 -9.15
C ALA A 205 -20.45 15.20 -10.01
N ALA A 206 -19.65 16.27 -9.93
CA ALA A 206 -18.37 16.36 -10.60
C ALA A 206 -17.34 15.36 -10.01
N ARG A 207 -17.24 15.27 -8.68
CA ARG A 207 -16.39 14.27 -8.01
C ARG A 207 -16.80 12.84 -8.36
N ALA A 208 -18.09 12.54 -8.26
CA ALA A 208 -18.64 11.23 -8.55
C ALA A 208 -18.49 10.84 -10.03
N ARG A 209 -18.53 11.81 -10.95
CA ARG A 209 -18.19 11.61 -12.36
C ARG A 209 -16.71 11.32 -12.55
N ARG A 210 -15.79 12.12 -11.96
CA ARG A 210 -14.34 11.84 -12.01
C ARG A 210 -14.03 10.44 -11.47
N LEU A 211 -14.60 10.04 -10.34
CA LEU A 211 -14.41 8.70 -9.78
C LEU A 211 -14.76 7.58 -10.78
N ARG A 212 -15.93 7.69 -11.45
CA ARG A 212 -16.40 6.68 -12.41
C ARG A 212 -15.68 6.75 -13.75
N GLU A 213 -15.42 7.94 -14.26
CA GLU A 213 -14.90 8.14 -15.62
C GLU A 213 -13.36 8.17 -15.68
N GLU A 214 -12.70 8.75 -14.69
CA GLU A 214 -11.24 8.86 -14.64
C GLU A 214 -10.62 7.66 -13.91
N PHE A 215 -11.17 7.32 -12.73
CA PHE A 215 -10.61 6.25 -11.89
C PHE A 215 -11.26 4.89 -12.11
N LYS A 216 -12.35 4.82 -12.88
CA LYS A 216 -13.11 3.61 -13.20
C LYS A 216 -13.61 2.86 -11.96
N MET A 217 -13.93 3.59 -10.91
CA MET A 217 -14.42 3.02 -9.66
C MET A 217 -15.90 3.32 -9.46
N ASP A 218 -16.63 2.32 -8.99
CA ASP A 218 -18.03 2.43 -8.64
C ASP A 218 -18.14 2.67 -7.13
N PRO A 219 -18.68 3.82 -6.67
CA PRO A 219 -18.80 4.13 -5.25
C PRO A 219 -19.72 3.15 -4.50
N ALA A 220 -20.67 2.48 -5.16
CA ALA A 220 -21.48 1.44 -4.52
C ALA A 220 -20.64 0.20 -4.19
N ILE A 221 -19.74 -0.19 -5.09
CA ILE A 221 -18.79 -1.28 -4.85
C ILE A 221 -17.76 -0.86 -3.79
N MET A 222 -17.27 0.38 -3.82
CA MET A 222 -16.37 0.89 -2.77
C MET A 222 -17.03 0.80 -1.39
N LYS A 223 -18.30 1.18 -1.27
CA LYS A 223 -19.07 1.07 -0.02
C LYS A 223 -19.15 -0.38 0.47
N GLU A 224 -19.46 -1.33 -0.40
CA GLU A 224 -19.50 -2.76 -0.06
C GLU A 224 -18.12 -3.27 0.39
N VAL A 225 -17.06 -2.89 -0.32
CA VAL A 225 -15.68 -3.24 0.02
C VAL A 225 -15.32 -2.67 1.40
N ASP A 226 -15.66 -1.42 1.70
CA ASP A 226 -15.38 -0.80 2.99
C ASP A 226 -16.21 -1.42 4.12
N GLN A 227 -17.47 -1.79 3.86
CA GLN A 227 -18.29 -2.54 4.80
C GLN A 227 -17.66 -3.90 5.13
N GLN A 228 -17.15 -4.61 4.13
CA GLN A 228 -16.55 -5.93 4.32
C GLN A 228 -15.14 -5.88 4.93
N TYR A 229 -14.31 -4.93 4.51
CA TYR A 229 -12.87 -4.91 4.73
C TYR A 229 -12.35 -3.64 5.44
N GLY A 230 -13.18 -2.62 5.65
CA GLY A 230 -12.80 -1.34 6.25
C GLY A 230 -12.98 -1.24 7.76
N PRO A 231 -12.73 -0.07 8.37
CA PRO A 231 -12.62 1.24 7.71
C PRO A 231 -11.31 1.37 6.93
N LEU A 232 -11.37 1.43 5.59
CA LEU A 232 -10.19 1.54 4.73
C LEU A 232 -9.82 3.00 4.48
N GLU A 233 -8.52 3.31 4.45
CA GLU A 233 -8.01 4.61 4.02
C GLU A 233 -7.97 4.65 2.49
N TRP A 234 -9.02 5.19 1.87
CA TRP A 234 -9.21 5.20 0.42
C TRP A 234 -8.28 6.15 -0.32
N ARG A 235 -7.42 6.91 0.36
CA ARG A 235 -6.33 7.64 -0.32
C ARG A 235 -5.10 6.76 -0.57
N LEU A 236 -5.06 5.55 0.00
CA LEU A 236 -3.91 4.65 -0.12
C LEU A 236 -4.10 3.52 -1.15
N PRO A 237 -3.00 3.01 -1.74
CA PRO A 237 -3.07 1.98 -2.78
C PRO A 237 -3.70 0.66 -2.31
N GLU A 238 -3.53 0.28 -1.05
CA GLU A 238 -4.03 -0.99 -0.49
C GLU A 238 -5.54 -1.15 -0.67
N SER A 239 -6.30 -0.08 -0.41
CA SER A 239 -7.76 -0.03 -0.58
C SER A 239 -8.18 -0.31 -2.02
N HIS A 240 -7.38 0.17 -2.98
CA HIS A 240 -7.60 -0.03 -4.41
C HIS A 240 -7.23 -1.44 -4.86
N ALA A 241 -6.17 -2.02 -4.30
CA ALA A 241 -5.83 -3.42 -4.52
C ALA A 241 -6.96 -4.34 -4.04
N ILE A 242 -7.53 -4.07 -2.85
CA ILE A 242 -8.68 -4.82 -2.33
C ILE A 242 -9.89 -4.63 -3.26
N TYR A 243 -10.22 -3.39 -3.64
CA TYR A 243 -11.31 -3.09 -4.56
C TYR A 243 -11.22 -3.89 -5.86
N TRP A 244 -10.09 -3.83 -6.56
CA TRP A 244 -9.93 -4.53 -7.84
C TRP A 244 -9.88 -6.05 -7.69
N ALA A 245 -9.37 -6.56 -6.57
CA ALA A 245 -9.44 -7.98 -6.27
C ALA A 245 -10.88 -8.45 -6.02
N VAL A 246 -11.71 -7.65 -5.32
CA VAL A 246 -13.13 -7.94 -5.10
C VAL A 246 -13.93 -7.89 -6.41
N VAL A 247 -13.70 -6.89 -7.26
CA VAL A 247 -14.31 -6.83 -8.60
C VAL A 247 -13.88 -8.04 -9.44
N GLY A 248 -12.61 -8.45 -9.34
CA GLY A 248 -12.11 -9.68 -9.96
C GLY A 248 -12.84 -10.94 -9.45
N LYS A 249 -13.12 -11.03 -8.14
CA LYS A 249 -13.80 -12.20 -7.55
C LYS A 249 -15.19 -12.40 -8.12
N ARG A 250 -15.90 -11.32 -8.44
CA ARG A 250 -17.23 -11.36 -9.08
C ARG A 250 -17.21 -11.94 -10.49
N ASN A 251 -16.06 -11.90 -11.15
CA ASN A 251 -15.87 -12.43 -12.50
C ASN A 251 -15.22 -13.81 -12.52
N ALA A 252 -14.64 -14.25 -11.39
CA ALA A 252 -13.97 -15.54 -11.28
C ALA A 252 -14.94 -16.71 -11.44
N ARG A 253 -14.50 -17.74 -12.16
CA ARG A 253 -15.27 -18.95 -12.45
C ARG A 253 -14.60 -20.20 -11.92
N LYS A 254 -13.32 -20.11 -11.58
CA LYS A 254 -12.50 -21.23 -11.12
C LYS A 254 -12.01 -20.99 -9.70
N LYS A 255 -11.74 -22.08 -8.99
CA LYS A 255 -11.22 -22.03 -7.62
C LYS A 255 -9.85 -21.36 -7.57
N GLU A 256 -8.99 -21.64 -8.54
CA GLU A 256 -7.62 -21.12 -8.60
C GLU A 256 -7.61 -19.59 -8.77
N GLU A 257 -8.54 -19.06 -9.56
CA GLU A 257 -8.75 -17.61 -9.74
C GLU A 257 -9.16 -16.94 -8.43
N LEU A 258 -10.11 -17.55 -7.69
CA LEU A 258 -10.55 -17.04 -6.39
C LEU A 258 -9.41 -17.07 -5.36
N ILE A 259 -8.59 -18.13 -5.34
CA ILE A 259 -7.43 -18.23 -4.45
C ILE A 259 -6.44 -17.09 -4.72
N GLN A 260 -6.11 -16.82 -5.99
CA GLN A 260 -5.20 -15.73 -6.35
C GLN A 260 -5.72 -14.36 -5.90
N LEU A 261 -7.01 -14.10 -6.06
CA LEU A 261 -7.63 -12.83 -5.67
C LEU A 261 -7.76 -12.68 -4.15
N ARG A 262 -8.13 -13.75 -3.43
CA ARG A 262 -8.13 -13.78 -1.96
C ARG A 262 -6.74 -13.50 -1.40
N ARG A 263 -5.70 -14.01 -2.07
CA ARG A 263 -4.31 -13.70 -1.72
C ARG A 263 -4.00 -12.22 -1.75
N VAL A 264 -4.41 -11.53 -2.83
CA VAL A 264 -4.25 -10.08 -2.93
C VAL A 264 -5.02 -9.36 -1.81
N ILE A 265 -6.22 -9.83 -1.46
CA ILE A 265 -7.04 -9.22 -0.40
C ILE A 265 -6.35 -9.34 0.97
N TYR A 266 -6.03 -10.55 1.46
CA TYR A 266 -5.49 -10.67 2.82
C TYR A 266 -4.10 -10.01 2.97
N GLN A 267 -3.29 -10.01 1.90
CA GLN A 267 -1.99 -9.33 1.90
C GLN A 267 -2.16 -7.80 1.91
N SER A 268 -3.12 -7.26 1.14
CA SER A 268 -3.42 -5.82 1.18
C SER A 268 -4.07 -5.40 2.49
N MET A 269 -4.87 -6.26 3.12
CA MET A 269 -5.42 -6.04 4.46
C MET A 269 -4.33 -5.97 5.53
N ASP A 270 -3.30 -6.82 5.45
CA ASP A 270 -2.14 -6.75 6.35
C ASP A 270 -1.35 -5.44 6.18
N LEU A 271 -1.16 -4.97 4.94
CA LEU A 271 -0.56 -3.67 4.66
C LEU A 271 -1.44 -2.51 5.17
N ALA A 272 -2.75 -2.55 4.92
CA ALA A 272 -3.69 -1.55 5.41
C ALA A 272 -3.76 -1.54 6.94
N PHE A 273 -3.63 -2.68 7.61
CA PHE A 273 -3.52 -2.74 9.05
C PHE A 273 -2.24 -2.06 9.55
N LYS A 274 -1.08 -2.32 8.93
CA LYS A 274 0.22 -1.77 9.36
C LYS A 274 0.42 -0.29 9.05
N ARG A 275 -0.23 0.23 8.00
CA ARG A 275 0.01 1.60 7.52
C ARG A 275 -1.19 2.27 6.84
N GLY A 276 -2.41 1.86 7.20
CA GLY A 276 -3.65 2.34 6.61
C GLY A 276 -4.24 3.58 7.28
N ARG A 277 -3.38 4.45 7.82
CA ARG A 277 -3.74 5.82 8.24
C ARG A 277 -2.73 6.79 7.67
N LEU A 278 -3.21 7.93 7.17
CA LEU A 278 -2.39 9.09 6.84
C LEU A 278 -2.54 10.12 7.95
N ILE A 279 -1.46 10.30 8.72
CA ILE A 279 -1.41 11.24 9.84
C ILE A 279 -0.63 12.47 9.36
N GLU A 280 -1.23 13.64 9.54
CA GLU A 280 -0.59 14.92 9.24
C GLU A 280 0.64 15.09 10.15
N ASN A 281 1.78 15.41 9.56
CA ASN A 281 3.01 15.65 10.30
C ASN A 281 3.01 17.10 10.82
N LYS A 282 2.42 17.35 11.99
CA LYS A 282 2.26 18.72 12.51
C LYS A 282 3.58 19.38 12.89
N GLY A 283 4.63 18.57 13.10
CA GLY A 283 5.98 19.03 13.40
C GLY A 283 6.92 19.12 12.19
N GLY A 284 6.41 18.94 10.98
CA GLY A 284 7.22 18.89 9.77
C GLY A 284 6.43 19.01 8.48
N GLU A 285 6.99 18.47 7.40
CA GLU A 285 6.34 18.47 6.09
C GLU A 285 5.73 17.08 5.80
N GLY A 286 4.61 17.07 5.07
CA GLY A 286 3.99 15.86 4.53
C GLY A 286 3.15 15.07 5.52
N PHE A 287 3.04 13.77 5.25
CA PHE A 287 2.27 12.82 6.06
C PHE A 287 3.17 11.70 6.55
N ARG A 288 2.84 11.16 7.72
CA ARG A 288 3.35 9.86 8.17
C ARG A 288 2.27 8.81 8.04
N PHE A 289 2.70 7.56 7.87
CA PHE A 289 1.80 6.42 7.94
C PHE A 289 1.62 6.00 9.40
N GLY A 290 0.39 5.65 9.76
CA GLY A 290 0.05 5.05 11.05
C GLY A 290 -0.68 3.72 10.88
N GLU A 291 -0.67 2.91 11.93
CA GLU A 291 -1.39 1.64 11.97
C GLU A 291 -2.90 1.88 12.03
N ASN A 292 -3.67 1.09 11.29
CA ASN A 292 -5.13 1.07 11.35
C ASN A 292 -5.60 -0.12 12.19
N ILE A 293 -5.56 0.05 13.51
CA ILE A 293 -5.86 -1.02 14.49
C ILE A 293 -7.34 -1.45 14.50
N ASP A 294 -8.23 -0.70 13.87
CA ASP A 294 -9.64 -1.09 13.75
C ASP A 294 -9.86 -2.19 12.69
N LEU A 295 -8.85 -2.48 11.87
CA LEU A 295 -8.89 -3.56 10.88
C LEU A 295 -8.61 -4.94 11.47
N VAL A 296 -8.21 -5.07 12.75
CA VAL A 296 -7.69 -6.36 13.27
C VAL A 296 -8.67 -7.52 13.06
N GLU A 297 -9.95 -7.33 13.38
CA GLU A 297 -10.99 -8.36 13.22
C GLU A 297 -11.16 -8.78 11.75
N LYS A 298 -11.25 -7.81 10.83
CA LYS A 298 -11.51 -8.08 9.42
C LYS A 298 -10.27 -8.62 8.70
N THR A 299 -9.08 -8.19 9.08
CA THR A 299 -7.83 -8.77 8.58
C THR A 299 -7.67 -10.21 9.08
N ASN A 300 -7.98 -10.49 10.35
CA ASN A 300 -8.04 -11.86 10.87
C ASN A 300 -9.00 -12.73 10.03
N ALA A 301 -10.23 -12.25 9.81
CA ALA A 301 -11.23 -12.98 9.03
C ALA A 301 -10.77 -13.26 7.59
N ALA A 302 -10.09 -12.30 6.95
CA ALA A 302 -9.54 -12.50 5.60
C ALA A 302 -8.45 -13.59 5.55
N TYR A 303 -7.59 -13.66 6.57
CA TYR A 303 -6.62 -14.75 6.71
C TYR A 303 -7.30 -16.11 6.96
N GLU A 304 -8.33 -16.15 7.80
CA GLU A 304 -9.08 -17.38 8.08
C GLU A 304 -9.83 -17.89 6.85
N GLU A 305 -10.49 -17.01 6.08
CA GLU A 305 -11.08 -17.35 4.79
C GLU A 305 -10.02 -17.94 3.86
N ALA A 306 -8.86 -17.29 3.74
CA ALA A 306 -7.78 -17.75 2.86
C ALA A 306 -7.25 -19.13 3.25
N MET A 307 -7.04 -19.38 4.56
CA MET A 307 -6.61 -20.70 5.07
C MET A 307 -7.65 -21.79 4.85
N ALA A 308 -8.94 -21.46 4.93
CA ALA A 308 -10.02 -22.43 4.69
C ALA A 308 -10.11 -22.83 3.20
N GLU A 309 -9.86 -21.87 2.31
CA GLU A 309 -10.08 -22.01 0.87
C GLU A 309 -8.86 -22.57 0.11
N ASP A 310 -7.64 -22.26 0.58
CA ASP A 310 -6.37 -22.69 0.00
C ASP A 310 -5.67 -23.71 0.93
N GLN A 311 -6.13 -24.96 0.87
CA GLN A 311 -5.60 -26.05 1.71
C GLN A 311 -4.13 -26.38 1.39
N GLU A 312 -3.70 -26.20 0.14
CA GLU A 312 -2.32 -26.47 -0.28
C GLU A 312 -1.34 -25.47 0.35
N MET A 313 -1.71 -24.19 0.42
CA MET A 313 -0.89 -23.14 1.01
C MET A 313 -1.24 -22.83 2.46
N ARG A 314 -2.13 -23.60 3.09
CA ARG A 314 -2.67 -23.32 4.43
C ARG A 314 -1.57 -23.04 5.46
N ASP A 315 -0.52 -23.85 5.50
CA ASP A 315 0.58 -23.69 6.47
C ASP A 315 1.45 -22.45 6.19
N HIS A 316 1.56 -22.04 4.93
CA HIS A 316 2.21 -20.77 4.57
C HIS A 316 1.36 -19.57 5.01
N ILE A 317 0.05 -19.64 4.78
CA ILE A 317 -0.89 -18.60 5.17
C ILE A 317 -0.98 -18.52 6.70
N ALA A 318 -1.00 -19.65 7.42
CA ALA A 318 -1.01 -19.73 8.87
C ALA A 318 0.22 -19.05 9.50
N ARG A 319 1.40 -19.21 8.91
CA ARG A 319 2.60 -18.49 9.35
C ARG A 319 2.47 -16.98 9.20
N ALA A 320 1.91 -16.51 8.07
CA ALA A 320 1.66 -15.08 7.85
C ALA A 320 0.58 -14.55 8.81
N HIS A 321 -0.50 -15.31 9.01
CA HIS A 321 -1.59 -14.99 9.93
C HIS A 321 -1.10 -14.87 11.38
N LYS A 322 -0.28 -15.82 11.84
CA LYS A 322 0.38 -15.74 13.15
C LYS A 322 1.16 -14.42 13.29
N ASN A 323 2.02 -14.10 12.33
CA ASN A 323 2.81 -12.87 12.36
C ASN A 323 1.92 -11.61 12.37
N PHE A 324 0.81 -11.63 11.63
CA PHE A 324 -0.19 -10.56 11.69
C PHE A 324 -0.79 -10.41 13.09
N LEU A 325 -1.29 -11.50 13.70
CA LEU A 325 -1.88 -11.46 15.06
C LEU A 325 -0.90 -10.95 16.11
N LEU A 326 0.37 -11.35 16.01
CA LEU A 326 1.43 -10.88 16.88
C LEU A 326 1.70 -9.38 16.76
N ASN A 327 1.65 -8.84 15.55
CA ASN A 327 1.72 -7.40 15.33
C ASN A 327 0.47 -6.70 15.85
N ALA A 328 -0.72 -7.30 15.68
CA ALA A 328 -1.97 -6.81 16.26
C ALA A 328 -1.92 -6.65 17.77
N VAL A 329 -1.44 -7.66 18.49
CA VAL A 329 -1.26 -7.59 19.95
C VAL A 329 -0.34 -6.42 20.33
N ASN A 330 0.80 -6.28 19.65
CA ASN A 330 1.75 -5.20 19.94
C ASN A 330 1.18 -3.81 19.65
N TYR A 331 0.54 -3.62 18.50
CA TYR A 331 -0.05 -2.33 18.12
C TYR A 331 -1.22 -1.96 19.02
N LEU A 332 -2.12 -2.89 19.34
CA LEU A 332 -3.20 -2.63 20.30
C LEU A 332 -2.66 -2.23 21.68
N TYR A 333 -1.56 -2.83 22.14
CA TYR A 333 -0.94 -2.46 23.41
C TYR A 333 -0.43 -1.01 23.39
N VAL A 334 0.36 -0.62 22.38
CA VAL A 334 0.95 0.73 22.31
C VAL A 334 -0.05 1.81 21.88
N HIS A 335 -1.22 1.44 21.36
CA HIS A 335 -2.35 2.33 21.06
C HIS A 335 -3.39 2.38 22.20
N SER A 336 -2.98 2.13 23.45
CA SER A 336 -3.84 2.20 24.65
C SER A 336 -5.09 1.30 24.62
N ARG A 337 -5.04 0.15 23.94
CA ARG A 337 -6.10 -0.88 23.93
C ARG A 337 -5.63 -2.20 24.56
N PRO A 338 -5.16 -2.22 25.83
CA PRO A 338 -4.57 -3.40 26.45
C PRO A 338 -5.56 -4.57 26.60
N ARG A 339 -6.86 -4.28 26.78
CA ARG A 339 -7.90 -5.32 26.85
C ARG A 339 -8.06 -6.08 25.54
N ASP A 340 -7.98 -5.36 24.42
CA ASP A 340 -8.04 -5.98 23.10
C ASP A 340 -6.73 -6.71 22.80
N ALA A 341 -5.59 -6.15 23.18
CA ALA A 341 -4.29 -6.83 23.08
C ALA A 341 -4.30 -8.17 23.85
N GLU A 342 -4.82 -8.21 25.08
CA GLU A 342 -4.96 -9.44 25.88
C GLU A 342 -5.88 -10.46 25.19
N ARG A 343 -7.03 -10.01 24.69
CA ARG A 343 -7.97 -10.87 23.94
C ARG A 343 -7.30 -11.50 22.73
N TRP A 344 -6.61 -10.71 21.91
CA TRP A 344 -5.92 -11.21 20.72
C TRP A 344 -4.70 -12.07 21.06
N PHE A 345 -4.03 -11.80 22.18
CA PHE A 345 -2.92 -12.61 22.65
C PHE A 345 -3.39 -14.01 23.10
N LYS A 346 -4.55 -14.08 23.77
CA LYS A 346 -5.20 -15.36 24.06
C LYS A 346 -5.54 -16.12 22.77
N ILE A 347 -6.13 -15.45 21.78
CA ILE A 347 -6.49 -16.06 20.48
C ILE A 347 -5.25 -16.61 19.76
N VAL A 348 -4.14 -15.86 19.70
CA VAL A 348 -2.93 -16.36 19.02
C VAL A 348 -2.31 -17.55 19.75
N LYS A 349 -2.34 -17.58 21.10
CA LYS A 349 -1.88 -18.74 21.89
C LYS A 349 -2.76 -19.97 21.67
N GLU A 350 -4.08 -19.81 21.59
CA GLU A 350 -5.01 -20.90 21.32
C GLU A 350 -4.83 -21.46 19.90
N LYS A 351 -4.61 -20.60 18.90
CA LYS A 351 -4.41 -21.02 17.50
C LYS A 351 -3.01 -21.58 17.23
N TYR A 352 -1.99 -21.08 17.92
CA TYR A 352 -0.58 -21.41 17.70
C TYR A 352 0.14 -21.80 19.02
N PRO A 353 -0.33 -22.84 19.73
CA PRO A 353 0.13 -23.14 21.10
C PRO A 353 1.60 -23.60 21.18
N LYS A 354 2.17 -24.11 20.09
CA LYS A 354 3.56 -24.62 20.06
C LYS A 354 4.61 -23.52 20.05
N ASP A 355 4.23 -22.29 19.73
CA ASP A 355 5.15 -21.18 19.52
C ASP A 355 5.36 -20.32 20.78
N TYR A 356 4.58 -20.55 21.85
CA TYR A 356 4.59 -19.72 23.06
C TYR A 356 4.51 -20.56 24.34
N PRO A 357 5.26 -20.19 25.40
CA PRO A 357 5.05 -20.78 26.72
C PRO A 357 3.61 -20.55 27.21
N GLU A 358 3.01 -21.59 27.80
CA GLU A 358 1.63 -21.55 28.29
C GLU A 358 1.42 -20.43 29.32
N ASN A 359 2.43 -20.17 30.15
CA ASN A 359 2.43 -19.15 31.19
C ASN A 359 2.91 -17.76 30.75
N MET A 360 3.31 -17.57 29.49
CA MET A 360 3.73 -16.25 29.00
C MET A 360 2.56 -15.26 29.09
N THR A 361 2.81 -14.15 29.76
CA THR A 361 1.89 -13.00 29.92
C THR A 361 1.98 -12.04 28.74
N LEU A 362 0.96 -11.19 28.57
CA LEU A 362 0.97 -10.14 27.54
C LEU A 362 2.18 -9.21 27.69
N ASP A 363 2.46 -8.75 28.92
CA ASP A 363 3.60 -7.86 29.18
C ASP A 363 4.93 -8.54 28.82
N GLU A 364 5.11 -9.82 29.16
CA GLU A 364 6.30 -10.57 28.76
C GLU A 364 6.47 -10.66 27.25
N TYR A 365 5.37 -10.91 26.53
CA TYR A 365 5.37 -10.94 25.09
C TYR A 365 5.69 -9.57 24.49
N VAL A 366 4.98 -8.52 24.87
CA VAL A 366 5.19 -7.17 24.34
C VAL A 366 6.62 -6.70 24.60
N LEU A 367 7.12 -6.87 25.83
CA LEU A 367 8.48 -6.48 26.19
C LEU A 367 9.55 -7.25 25.40
N SER A 368 9.32 -8.53 25.11
CA SER A 368 10.24 -9.30 24.25
C SER A 368 10.40 -8.71 22.84
N ARG A 369 9.37 -8.01 22.31
CA ARG A 369 9.43 -7.32 21.01
C ARG A 369 10.34 -6.09 21.02
N PHE A 370 10.58 -5.50 22.18
CA PHE A 370 11.52 -4.40 22.39
C PHE A 370 12.90 -4.89 22.89
N GLY A 371 13.12 -6.20 22.90
CA GLY A 371 14.38 -6.77 23.39
C GLY A 371 14.50 -6.81 24.92
N GLU A 372 13.40 -6.59 25.63
CA GLU A 372 13.29 -6.68 27.10
C GLU A 372 12.78 -8.06 27.51
N ASP A 373 13.53 -9.10 27.15
CA ASP A 373 13.14 -10.48 27.44
C ASP A 373 13.31 -10.86 28.93
N LEU A 374 13.02 -12.11 29.28
CA LEU A 374 13.06 -12.58 30.68
C LEU A 374 14.47 -12.55 31.28
N GLY A 375 15.51 -12.67 30.45
CA GLY A 375 16.90 -12.68 30.87
C GLY A 375 17.55 -11.29 30.90
N GLU A 376 16.89 -10.28 30.36
CA GLU A 376 17.51 -8.95 30.22
C GLU A 376 17.88 -8.34 31.58
N THR A 377 19.15 -7.93 31.69
CA THR A 377 19.81 -7.34 32.86
C THR A 377 20.80 -6.22 32.48
N ASP A 378 20.95 -5.91 31.19
CA ASP A 378 21.74 -4.78 30.70
C ASP A 378 21.01 -3.45 30.92
N MET A 379 21.44 -2.76 31.97
CA MET A 379 20.98 -1.43 32.32
C MET A 379 20.99 -0.44 31.14
N ASN A 380 22.02 -0.46 30.29
CA ASN A 380 22.16 0.53 29.21
C ASN A 380 21.15 0.29 28.09
N ARG A 381 20.88 -0.99 27.79
CA ARG A 381 19.84 -1.38 26.84
C ARG A 381 18.47 -1.00 27.36
N THR A 382 18.17 -1.27 28.63
CA THR A 382 16.91 -0.89 29.27
C THR A 382 16.72 0.63 29.29
N ILE A 383 17.75 1.41 29.62
CA ILE A 383 17.71 2.88 29.54
C ILE A 383 17.38 3.34 28.11
N SER A 384 18.06 2.76 27.11
CA SER A 384 17.84 3.09 25.70
C SER A 384 16.41 2.80 25.26
N ASN A 385 15.84 1.67 25.67
CA ASN A 385 14.46 1.28 25.37
C ASN A 385 13.43 2.20 26.06
N ILE A 386 13.66 2.58 27.32
CA ILE A 386 12.82 3.56 28.04
C ILE A 386 12.86 4.91 27.33
N TYR A 387 14.04 5.42 26.98
CA TYR A 387 14.18 6.68 26.25
C TYR A 387 13.53 6.64 24.87
N GLY A 388 13.68 5.54 24.14
CA GLY A 388 13.01 5.34 22.85
C GLY A 388 11.49 5.36 22.98
N ALA A 389 10.93 4.68 23.97
CA ALA A 389 9.48 4.69 24.22
C ALA A 389 8.99 6.09 24.62
N LEU A 390 9.69 6.80 25.50
CA LEU A 390 9.35 8.17 25.89
C LEU A 390 9.43 9.13 24.71
N GLU A 391 10.46 9.05 23.87
CA GLU A 391 10.60 9.86 22.66
C GLU A 391 9.44 9.61 21.68
N GLN A 392 9.12 8.34 21.39
CA GLN A 392 7.98 7.98 20.55
C GLN A 392 6.65 8.50 21.11
N SER A 393 6.48 8.50 22.43
CA SER A 393 5.29 9.08 23.04
C SER A 393 5.15 10.57 22.66
N TYR A 394 6.20 11.37 22.83
CA TYR A 394 6.14 12.81 22.59
C TYR A 394 5.97 13.16 21.11
N LEU A 395 6.58 12.38 20.21
CA LEU A 395 6.34 12.53 18.77
C LEU A 395 4.87 12.29 18.42
N ASN A 396 4.25 11.26 19.00
CA ASN A 396 2.82 11.01 18.79
C ASN A 396 1.93 12.09 19.42
N LEU A 397 2.34 12.65 20.56
CA LEU A 397 1.61 13.76 21.19
C LEU A 397 1.57 15.01 20.28
N ILE A 398 2.70 15.35 19.65
CA ILE A 398 2.82 16.49 18.71
C ILE A 398 1.81 16.38 17.57
N ASP A 399 1.65 15.19 17.00
CA ASP A 399 0.72 14.98 15.90
C ASP A 399 -0.75 14.88 16.36
N GLY A 400 -0.98 14.75 17.67
CA GLY A 400 -2.31 14.63 18.27
C GLY A 400 -2.79 13.19 18.45
N GLU A 401 -1.90 12.21 18.38
CA GLU A 401 -2.20 10.79 18.63
C GLU A 401 -2.10 10.50 20.14
N THR A 402 -3.07 10.98 20.92
CA THR A 402 -3.07 10.90 22.38
C THR A 402 -3.09 9.47 22.92
N ASP A 403 -3.82 8.56 22.30
CA ASP A 403 -3.88 7.16 22.72
C ASP A 403 -2.51 6.47 22.53
N THR A 404 -1.84 6.74 21.42
CA THR A 404 -0.49 6.23 21.15
C THR A 404 0.54 6.85 22.10
N TYR A 405 0.43 8.15 22.39
CA TYR A 405 1.23 8.81 23.44
C TYR A 405 1.09 8.06 24.78
N ASN A 406 -0.14 7.83 25.23
CA ASN A 406 -0.41 7.15 26.50
C ASN A 406 0.10 5.71 26.52
N GLY A 407 -0.01 4.99 25.40
CA GLY A 407 0.45 3.60 25.31
C GLY A 407 1.97 3.49 25.36
N TYR A 408 2.71 4.40 24.71
CA TYR A 408 4.17 4.46 24.84
C TYR A 408 4.63 4.92 26.24
N GLN A 409 3.89 5.83 26.90
CA GLN A 409 4.14 6.20 28.30
C GLN A 409 3.93 5.01 29.24
N ALA A 410 2.88 4.22 29.02
CA ALA A 410 2.64 2.99 29.76
C ALA A 410 3.74 1.96 29.50
N LEU A 411 4.17 1.78 28.24
CA LEU A 411 5.28 0.89 27.89
C LEU A 411 6.58 1.26 28.62
N ALA A 412 6.97 2.54 28.61
CA ALA A 412 8.16 3.01 29.32
C ALA A 412 8.09 2.69 30.82
N ARG A 413 6.90 2.86 31.42
CA ARG A 413 6.66 2.50 32.83
C ARG A 413 6.76 1.01 33.08
N THR A 414 6.20 0.17 32.21
CA THR A 414 6.27 -1.29 32.33
C THR A 414 7.70 -1.78 32.22
N ILE A 415 8.49 -1.25 31.27
CA ILE A 415 9.93 -1.58 31.13
C ILE A 415 10.68 -1.22 32.43
N TRP A 416 10.52 0.01 32.91
CA TRP A 416 11.17 0.49 34.12
C TRP A 416 10.79 -0.36 35.36
N ALA A 417 9.49 -0.60 35.56
CA ALA A 417 8.99 -1.35 36.70
C ALA A 417 9.50 -2.79 36.71
N ARG A 418 9.52 -3.44 35.54
CA ARG A 418 10.07 -4.80 35.39
C ARG A 418 11.54 -4.85 35.73
N TYR A 419 12.36 -3.97 35.17
CA TYR A 419 13.79 -3.94 35.47
C TYR A 419 14.04 -3.72 36.96
N GLN A 420 13.39 -2.72 37.57
CA GLN A 420 13.52 -2.44 39.00
C GLN A 420 13.11 -3.64 39.86
N SER A 421 12.03 -4.34 39.51
CA SER A 421 11.59 -5.53 40.27
C SER A 421 12.62 -6.66 40.32
N LYS A 422 13.52 -6.76 39.32
CA LYS A 422 14.60 -7.76 39.29
C LYS A 422 15.81 -7.40 40.14
N ILE A 423 16.03 -6.12 40.42
CA ILE A 423 17.25 -5.63 41.08
C ILE A 423 17.01 -5.16 42.52
N VAL A 424 15.76 -4.84 42.88
CA VAL A 424 15.38 -4.39 44.22
C VAL A 424 15.72 -5.46 45.26
N GLY A 425 16.39 -5.06 46.34
CA GLY A 425 16.83 -5.95 47.41
C GLY A 425 18.10 -6.74 47.09
N GLY A 426 18.68 -6.56 45.89
CA GLY A 426 19.92 -7.22 45.47
C GLY A 426 21.18 -6.43 45.83
N PRO A 427 22.36 -7.07 45.94
CA PRO A 427 23.63 -6.39 46.24
C PRO A 427 24.02 -5.32 45.20
N SER A 428 23.49 -5.43 43.98
CA SER A 428 23.78 -4.53 42.87
C SER A 428 22.79 -3.36 42.74
N GLU A 429 21.72 -3.30 43.55
CA GLU A 429 20.69 -2.25 43.45
C GLU A 429 21.29 -0.83 43.45
N LYS A 430 22.25 -0.57 44.34
CA LYS A 430 22.96 0.72 44.42
C LYS A 430 23.85 1.03 43.21
N ARG A 431 24.23 0.02 42.43
CA ARG A 431 25.18 0.14 41.30
C ARG A 431 24.46 0.19 39.95
N VAL A 432 23.41 -0.60 39.77
CA VAL A 432 22.72 -0.77 38.47
C VAL A 432 21.24 -0.38 38.53
N GLY A 433 20.82 0.29 39.61
CA GLY A 433 19.48 0.86 39.76
C GLY A 433 19.17 1.93 38.73
N LEU A 434 17.95 1.91 38.20
CA LEU A 434 17.49 2.98 37.31
C LEU A 434 17.12 4.21 38.13
N ARG A 435 17.43 5.38 37.56
CA ARG A 435 16.91 6.66 38.07
C ARG A 435 15.38 6.67 38.02
N PRO A 436 14.70 7.51 38.82
CA PRO A 436 13.26 7.68 38.74
C PRO A 436 12.79 7.95 37.31
N LEU A 437 11.69 7.30 36.90
CA LEU A 437 11.15 7.46 35.55
C LEU A 437 10.81 8.93 35.22
N SER A 438 10.45 9.73 36.22
CA SER A 438 10.23 11.18 36.06
C SER A 438 11.50 11.92 35.62
N GLU A 439 12.67 11.59 36.15
CA GLU A 439 13.93 12.21 35.73
C GLU A 439 14.30 11.80 34.31
N MET A 440 14.09 10.52 33.97
CA MET A 440 14.31 10.01 32.61
C MET A 440 13.41 10.72 31.59
N ARG A 441 12.16 10.99 31.98
CA ARG A 441 11.21 11.77 31.18
C ARG A 441 11.68 13.21 30.98
N ASP A 442 12.16 13.85 32.04
CA ASP A 442 12.68 15.21 31.97
C ASP A 442 13.91 15.30 31.05
N ASP A 443 14.79 14.30 31.07
CA ASP A 443 15.96 14.23 30.19
C ASP A 443 15.56 14.15 28.71
N VAL A 444 14.57 13.33 28.36
CA VAL A 444 14.04 13.25 26.99
C VAL A 444 13.42 14.58 26.57
N LEU A 445 12.64 15.22 27.44
CA LEU A 445 12.04 16.52 27.15
C LEU A 445 13.09 17.61 26.94
N ARG A 446 14.15 17.66 27.77
CA ARG A 446 15.25 18.62 27.59
C ARG A 446 15.94 18.41 26.25
N ARG A 447 16.20 17.16 25.85
CA ARG A 447 16.80 16.84 24.55
C ARG A 447 15.89 17.25 23.39
N LEU A 448 14.60 16.92 23.44
CA LEU A 448 13.64 17.26 22.39
C LEU A 448 13.38 18.77 22.29
N LEU A 449 13.45 19.50 23.40
CA LEU A 449 13.21 20.95 23.43
C LEU A 449 14.50 21.79 23.35
N ASP A 450 15.65 21.15 23.16
CA ASP A 450 16.93 21.82 22.97
C ASP A 450 16.89 22.71 21.70
N PRO A 451 17.16 24.03 21.82
CA PRO A 451 17.03 24.94 20.68
C PRO A 451 18.02 24.69 19.52
N GLN A 452 19.12 23.97 19.76
CA GLN A 452 20.18 23.76 18.76
C GLN A 452 20.10 22.39 18.09
N THR A 453 19.72 21.36 18.86
CA THR A 453 19.83 19.95 18.47
C THR A 453 18.50 19.18 18.57
N GLY A 454 17.47 19.79 19.15
CA GLY A 454 16.17 19.18 19.38
C GLY A 454 15.22 19.28 18.19
N LEU A 455 13.92 19.26 18.51
CA LEU A 455 12.82 19.39 17.56
C LEU A 455 12.87 20.74 16.83
N ARG A 456 12.29 20.77 15.62
CA ARG A 456 12.03 22.02 14.90
C ARG A 456 11.19 22.98 15.76
N PRO A 457 11.37 24.31 15.62
CA PRO A 457 10.68 25.29 16.46
C PRO A 457 9.16 25.12 16.55
N GLU A 458 8.51 24.78 15.44
CA GLU A 458 7.07 24.54 15.36
C GLU A 458 6.65 23.32 16.19
N ALA A 459 7.32 22.17 15.99
CA ALA A 459 7.09 20.95 16.76
C ALA A 459 7.35 21.16 18.26
N ALA A 460 8.41 21.87 18.60
CA ALA A 460 8.72 22.21 19.98
C ALA A 460 7.65 23.13 20.60
N ALA A 461 7.10 24.08 19.85
CA ALA A 461 6.02 24.96 20.32
C ALA A 461 4.71 24.18 20.57
N ILE A 462 4.36 23.25 19.68
CA ILE A 462 3.21 22.35 19.87
C ILE A 462 3.39 21.52 21.13
N LEU A 463 4.55 20.86 21.28
CA LEU A 463 4.84 20.04 22.44
C LEU A 463 4.79 20.85 23.74
N ARG A 464 5.33 22.08 23.74
CA ARG A 464 5.27 22.98 24.91
C ARG A 464 3.81 23.33 25.26
N SER A 465 3.00 23.66 24.27
CA SER A 465 1.59 24.01 24.45
C SER A 465 0.79 22.85 25.05
N GLN A 466 1.03 21.63 24.59
CA GLN A 466 0.32 20.43 25.06
C GLN A 466 0.75 19.98 26.46
N LEU A 467 2.03 20.18 26.84
CA LEU A 467 2.55 19.73 28.14
C LEU A 467 2.40 20.75 29.27
N GLY A 468 2.37 22.05 28.96
CA GLY A 468 2.22 23.12 29.97
C GLY A 468 3.22 22.99 31.12
N ASP A 469 2.71 22.87 32.34
CA ASP A 469 3.52 22.79 33.57
C ASP A 469 4.32 21.49 33.73
N GLN A 470 4.12 20.50 32.85
CA GLN A 470 4.87 19.23 32.88
C GLN A 470 6.29 19.35 32.31
N ILE A 471 6.67 20.53 31.81
CA ILE A 471 7.96 20.78 31.18
C ILE A 471 9.01 21.07 32.26
N PRO A 472 10.15 20.36 32.28
CA PRO A 472 11.18 20.61 33.28
C PRO A 472 11.82 21.99 33.08
N ALA A 473 12.19 22.62 34.20
CA ALA A 473 12.97 23.86 34.16
C ALA A 473 14.32 23.65 33.42
N PRO A 474 14.86 24.70 32.76
CA PRO A 474 16.20 24.65 32.18
C PRO A 474 17.23 24.30 33.26
N LEU A 475 18.25 23.50 32.89
CA LEU A 475 19.40 23.28 33.78
C LEU A 475 20.16 24.61 33.89
N THR A 476 19.96 25.35 34.97
CA THR A 476 20.72 26.56 35.26
C THR A 476 22.09 26.17 35.82
N ASN A 477 23.15 26.32 35.02
CA ASN A 477 24.54 26.31 35.50
C ASN A 477 24.93 27.62 36.22
N ALA A 478 23.96 28.31 36.84
CA ALA A 478 24.26 29.51 37.62
C ALA A 478 24.85 29.08 38.96
N PRO A 479 26.05 29.56 39.35
CA PRO A 479 26.57 29.34 40.70
C PRO A 479 25.55 29.86 41.71
N PRO A 480 25.38 29.20 42.88
CA PRO A 480 24.49 29.72 43.92
C PRO A 480 24.91 31.16 44.23
N ALA A 481 23.96 32.09 44.14
CA ALA A 481 24.19 33.48 44.49
C ALA A 481 24.77 33.52 45.90
N SER A 482 26.00 34.02 46.03
CA SER A 482 26.62 34.20 47.34
C SER A 482 25.72 35.11 48.16
N SER A 483 25.17 34.58 49.24
CA SER A 483 24.49 35.37 50.25
C SER A 483 25.50 36.36 50.80
N ALA A 484 25.42 37.63 50.36
CA ALA A 484 26.18 38.71 50.95
C ALA A 484 25.74 38.85 52.42
N SER A 485 26.65 38.52 53.34
CA SER A 485 26.47 38.80 54.76
C SER A 485 26.28 40.31 54.97
N PRO A 486 25.41 40.75 55.90
CA PRO A 486 25.24 42.18 56.17
C PRO A 486 26.52 42.73 56.80
N ALA A 487 27.05 43.81 56.21
CA ALA A 487 28.16 44.55 56.80
C ALA A 487 27.74 45.14 58.15
N SER A 488 28.46 44.77 59.21
CA SER A 488 28.33 45.34 60.54
C SER A 488 28.78 46.81 60.54
N THR A 489 27.88 47.71 60.89
CA THR A 489 28.19 49.10 61.25
C THR A 489 28.61 49.18 62.72
N ALA A 490 29.79 49.76 62.99
CA ALA A 490 30.13 50.52 64.20
C ALA A 490 31.61 51.01 64.13
N PRO A 491 32.06 51.95 64.98
CA PRO A 491 31.64 53.35 65.04
C PRO A 491 32.86 54.30 64.99
N GLY A 492 32.60 55.59 64.79
CA GLY A 492 33.65 56.61 64.76
C GLY A 492 34.28 56.93 66.12
N THR A 493 35.53 57.37 66.06
CA THR A 493 36.28 58.25 66.99
C THR A 493 37.40 58.84 66.11
N GLY A 494 37.73 60.13 66.05
CA GLY A 494 37.61 61.21 67.01
C GLY A 494 38.98 61.93 67.02
N GLN A 495 38.96 63.24 66.74
CA GLN A 495 40.07 64.21 66.63
C GLN A 495 40.85 64.25 65.30
#